data_AF-A0A6G9YBU7-F1
#
_entry.id   AF-A0A6G9YBU7-F1
#
_cell.length_a   1.000
_cell.length_b   1.000
_cell.length_c   1.000
_cell.angle_alpha   90.00
_cell.angle_beta   90.00
_cell.angle_gamma   90.00
#
_symmetry.space_group_name_H-M   'P 1'
#
loop_
_entity.id
_entity.type
_entity.pdbx_description
1 polymer ?
#
loop_
_entity_poly.entity_id
_entity_poly.type
_entity_poly.pdbx_seq_one_letter_code
_entity_poly.pdbx_strand_id
1 'polypeptide(L)'
;MDGIADAVDRAILELQPYVLPDLAGKLLGHSSVVGGIDPHIDGTQAATEMPGTAFGAAAARMAEPIKNGYDQLAHAMLAMSVACRHGAESYQKMDSEIATAIAKYDGGAI
;
A
#
# COMPACT_ATOMS: atom_id res chain seq x y z
N MET A 1 25.05 -23.89 3.48
CA MET A 1 23.84 -23.26 2.93
C MET A 1 23.50 -21.94 3.63
N ASP A 2 24.14 -21.60 4.76
CA ASP A 2 23.84 -20.38 5.52
C ASP A 2 24.26 -19.06 4.87
N GLY A 3 25.31 -19.05 4.04
CA GLY A 3 25.81 -17.80 3.43
C GLY A 3 24.89 -17.14 2.39
N ILE A 4 23.90 -17.87 1.84
CA ILE A 4 22.94 -17.31 0.88
C ILE A 4 21.79 -16.63 1.61
N ALA A 5 21.28 -17.22 2.69
CA ALA A 5 20.24 -16.60 3.52
C ALA A 5 20.75 -15.31 4.16
N ASP A 6 21.99 -15.32 4.66
CA ASP A 6 22.63 -14.16 5.28
C ASP A 6 22.88 -13.03 4.25
N ALA A 7 23.25 -13.38 3.01
CA ALA A 7 23.40 -12.41 1.93
C ALA A 7 22.05 -11.83 1.45
N VAL A 8 20.99 -12.65 1.44
CA VAL A 8 19.63 -12.19 1.10
C VAL A 8 19.08 -11.28 2.19
N ASP A 9 19.23 -11.64 3.46
CA ASP A 9 18.79 -10.78 4.59
C ASP A 9 19.53 -9.45 4.60
N ARG A 10 20.84 -9.47 4.31
CA ARG A 10 21.65 -8.23 4.21
C ARG A 10 21.24 -7.37 3.03
N ALA A 11 21.00 -7.97 1.86
CA ALA A 11 20.51 -7.25 0.68
C ALA A 11 19.10 -6.69 0.92
N ILE A 12 18.24 -7.42 1.61
CA ILE A 12 16.92 -6.94 2.04
C ILE A 12 17.11 -5.71 2.94
N LEU A 13 17.92 -5.80 3.99
CA LEU A 13 18.23 -4.69 4.91
C LEU A 13 18.80 -3.45 4.19
N GLU A 14 19.72 -3.63 3.25
CA GLU A 14 20.34 -2.53 2.49
C GLU A 14 19.37 -1.87 1.47
N LEU A 15 18.39 -2.62 0.94
CA LEU A 15 17.39 -2.10 -0.01
C LEU A 15 16.15 -1.50 0.67
N GLN A 16 15.84 -1.89 1.93
CA GLN A 16 14.65 -1.42 2.66
C GLN A 16 14.46 0.11 2.71
N PRO A 17 15.49 0.95 2.92
CA PRO A 17 15.30 2.40 2.99
C PRO A 17 14.81 3.03 1.69
N TYR A 18 14.96 2.34 0.55
CA TYR A 18 14.51 2.80 -0.76
C TYR A 18 13.26 2.06 -1.26
N VAL A 19 13.12 0.78 -0.90
CA VAL A 19 12.00 -0.06 -1.34
C VAL A 19 10.70 0.29 -0.61
N LEU A 20 10.74 0.54 0.69
CA LEU A 20 9.53 0.85 1.46
C LEU A 20 8.89 2.20 1.08
N PRO A 21 9.64 3.30 0.88
CA PRO A 21 9.06 4.55 0.38
C PRO A 21 8.50 4.44 -1.04
N ASP A 22 9.20 3.74 -1.95
CA ASP A 22 8.71 3.53 -3.32
C ASP A 22 7.42 2.70 -3.34
N LEU A 23 7.37 1.61 -2.56
CA LEU A 23 6.17 0.81 -2.39
C LEU A 23 5.01 1.62 -1.79
N ALA A 24 5.28 2.46 -0.78
CA ALA A 24 4.27 3.34 -0.22
C ALA A 24 3.72 4.32 -1.26
N GLY A 25 4.60 4.94 -2.07
CA GLY A 25 4.19 5.83 -3.16
C GLY A 25 3.30 5.13 -4.19
N LYS A 26 3.65 3.91 -4.59
CA LYS A 26 2.85 3.10 -5.53
C LYS A 26 1.50 2.72 -4.95
N LEU A 27 1.46 2.28 -3.69
CA LEU A 27 0.21 1.93 -2.99
C LEU A 27 -0.71 3.14 -2.84
N LEU A 28 -0.17 4.32 -2.53
CA LEU A 28 -0.93 5.57 -2.47
C LEU A 28 -1.50 5.94 -3.84
N GLY A 29 -0.69 5.86 -4.90
CA GLY A 29 -1.13 6.11 -6.26
C GLY A 29 -2.27 5.16 -6.67
N HIS A 30 -2.11 3.85 -6.44
CA HIS A 30 -3.13 2.86 -6.74
C HIS A 30 -4.39 3.05 -5.89
N SER A 31 -4.27 3.38 -4.60
CA SER A 31 -5.40 3.70 -3.74
C SER A 31 -6.24 4.85 -4.32
N SER A 32 -5.59 5.92 -4.78
CA SER A 32 -6.28 7.05 -5.41
C SER A 32 -6.96 6.67 -6.72
N VAL A 33 -6.33 5.84 -7.56
CA VAL A 33 -6.93 5.38 -8.82
C VAL A 33 -8.14 4.50 -8.53
N VAL A 34 -8.01 3.52 -7.65
CA VAL A 34 -9.07 2.57 -7.28
C VAL A 34 -10.25 3.28 -6.62
N GLY A 35 -9.99 4.19 -5.68
CA GLY A 35 -11.03 4.97 -5.02
C GLY A 35 -11.72 6.00 -5.92
N GLY A 36 -11.15 6.29 -7.09
CA GLY A 36 -11.77 7.11 -8.12
C GLY A 36 -12.71 6.34 -9.07
N ILE A 37 -12.75 5.01 -8.97
CA ILE A 37 -13.66 4.17 -9.78
C ILE A 37 -15.05 4.25 -9.16
N ASP A 38 -16.00 4.83 -9.89
CA ASP A 38 -17.41 4.86 -9.50
C ASP A 38 -18.27 3.96 -10.41
N PRO A 39 -18.44 2.68 -10.05
CA PRO A 39 -19.27 1.75 -10.81
C PRO A 39 -20.77 2.02 -10.60
N HIS A 40 -21.14 2.96 -9.71
CA HIS A 40 -22.54 3.31 -9.48
C HIS A 40 -23.14 4.02 -10.68
N ILE A 41 -22.37 4.87 -11.35
CA ILE A 41 -22.77 5.57 -12.58
C ILE A 41 -23.10 4.56 -13.68
N ASP A 42 -22.17 3.64 -13.96
CA ASP A 42 -22.35 2.64 -15.02
C ASP A 42 -23.49 1.65 -14.70
N GLY A 43 -23.57 1.21 -13.43
CA GLY A 43 -24.60 0.27 -12.99
C GLY A 43 -26.01 0.87 -12.98
N THR A 44 -26.16 2.15 -12.63
CA THR A 44 -27.45 2.85 -12.68
C THR A 44 -27.85 3.21 -14.09
N GLN A 45 -26.89 3.58 -14.94
CA GLN A 45 -27.13 3.79 -16.37
C GLN A 45 -27.61 2.49 -17.03
N ALA A 46 -26.91 1.37 -16.83
CA ALA A 46 -27.32 0.07 -17.36
C ALA A 46 -28.71 -0.38 -16.86
N ALA A 47 -29.03 -0.09 -15.60
CA ALA A 47 -30.37 -0.36 -15.06
C ALA A 47 -31.46 0.50 -15.71
N THR A 48 -31.14 1.75 -16.06
CA THR A 48 -32.06 2.71 -16.70
C THR A 48 -32.27 2.38 -18.18
N GLU A 49 -31.24 1.90 -18.87
CA GLU A 49 -31.31 1.49 -20.28
C GLU A 49 -32.05 0.17 -20.50
N MET A 50 -32.14 -0.69 -19.47
CA MET A 50 -32.78 -2.01 -19.55
C MET A 50 -33.91 -2.20 -18.52
N PRO A 51 -34.94 -1.34 -18.50
CA PRO A 51 -35.99 -1.37 -17.49
C PRO A 51 -36.82 -2.65 -17.59
N GLY A 52 -37.19 -3.22 -16.44
CA GLY A 52 -38.04 -4.41 -16.37
C GLY A 52 -37.36 -5.72 -16.77
N THR A 53 -36.07 -5.70 -17.11
CA THR A 53 -35.30 -6.90 -17.42
C THR A 53 -34.57 -7.44 -16.19
N ALA A 54 -34.28 -8.75 -16.17
CA ALA A 54 -33.47 -9.36 -15.13
C ALA A 54 -32.05 -8.76 -15.08
N PHE A 55 -31.50 -8.35 -16.24
CA PHE A 55 -30.18 -7.72 -16.34
C PHE A 55 -30.15 -6.32 -15.73
N GLY A 56 -31.15 -5.48 -16.00
CA GLY A 56 -31.26 -4.15 -15.39
C GLY A 56 -31.43 -4.22 -13.87
N ALA A 57 -32.23 -5.18 -13.38
CA ALA A 57 -32.38 -5.42 -11.94
C ALA A 57 -31.08 -5.93 -11.28
N ALA A 58 -30.30 -6.78 -11.97
CA ALA A 58 -29.01 -7.24 -11.50
C ALA A 58 -27.99 -6.08 -11.46
N ALA A 59 -27.92 -5.25 -12.50
CA ALA A 59 -27.05 -4.08 -12.56
C ALA A 59 -27.31 -3.12 -11.39
N ALA A 60 -28.58 -2.77 -11.14
CA ALA A 60 -28.97 -1.91 -10.02
C ALA A 60 -28.56 -2.48 -8.65
N ARG A 61 -28.66 -3.80 -8.46
CA ARG A 61 -28.32 -4.45 -7.19
C ARG A 61 -26.82 -4.58 -6.98
N MET A 62 -26.04 -4.72 -8.04
CA MET A 62 -24.60 -4.98 -7.96
C MET A 62 -23.74 -3.71 -7.94
N ALA A 63 -24.26 -2.59 -8.43
CA ALA A 63 -23.54 -1.32 -8.48
C ALA A 63 -22.98 -0.91 -7.10
N GLU A 64 -23.82 -0.93 -6.08
CA GLU A 64 -23.47 -0.54 -4.71
C GLU A 64 -22.47 -1.51 -4.03
N PRO A 65 -22.69 -2.85 -4.03
CA PRO A 65 -21.68 -3.80 -3.55
C PRO A 65 -20.33 -3.69 -4.24
N ILE A 66 -20.31 -3.48 -5.56
CA ILE A 66 -19.04 -3.35 -6.32
C ILE A 66 -18.32 -2.07 -5.91
N LYS A 67 -19.02 -0.94 -5.81
CA LYS A 67 -18.47 0.32 -5.31
C LYS A 67 -17.85 0.13 -3.92
N ASN A 68 -18.59 -0.47 -3.00
CA ASN A 68 -18.12 -0.74 -1.64
C ASN A 68 -16.87 -1.64 -1.62
N GLY A 69 -16.76 -2.59 -2.55
CA GLY A 69 -15.55 -3.41 -2.72
C GLY A 69 -14.33 -2.60 -3.16
N TYR A 70 -14.50 -1.70 -4.14
CA TYR A 70 -13.43 -0.79 -4.56
C TYR A 70 -13.02 0.18 -3.46
N ASP A 71 -13.99 0.75 -2.74
CA ASP A 71 -13.73 1.63 -1.60
C ASP A 71 -12.91 0.91 -0.52
N GLN A 72 -13.27 -0.33 -0.17
CA GLN A 72 -12.51 -1.12 0.79
C GLN A 72 -11.08 -1.43 0.32
N LEU A 73 -10.92 -1.76 -0.97
CA LEU A 73 -9.60 -2.01 -1.55
C LEU A 73 -8.73 -0.75 -1.53
N ALA A 74 -9.29 0.41 -1.88
CA ALA A 74 -8.60 1.70 -1.81
C ALA A 74 -8.15 2.01 -0.38
N HIS A 75 -9.02 1.80 0.62
CA HIS A 75 -8.67 1.97 2.03
C HIS A 75 -7.56 1.01 2.49
N ALA A 76 -7.60 -0.26 2.08
CA ALA A 76 -6.56 -1.22 2.41
C ALA A 76 -5.21 -0.82 1.82
N MET A 77 -5.18 -0.40 0.55
CA MET A 77 -3.97 0.09 -0.10
C MET A 77 -3.41 1.34 0.59
N LEU A 78 -4.28 2.27 1.00
CA LEU A 78 -3.87 3.47 1.75
C LEU A 78 -3.25 3.09 3.09
N ALA A 79 -3.88 2.17 3.83
CA ALA A 79 -3.36 1.68 5.11
C ALA A 79 -1.98 1.01 4.95
N MET A 80 -1.80 0.20 3.91
CA MET A 80 -0.51 -0.40 3.58
C MET A 80 0.55 0.66 3.23
N SER A 81 0.18 1.69 2.45
CA SER A 81 1.08 2.82 2.15
C SER A 81 1.58 3.51 3.44
N VAL A 82 0.67 3.77 4.38
CA VAL A 82 1.02 4.38 5.68
C VAL A 82 1.95 3.47 6.47
N ALA A 83 1.66 2.17 6.53
CA ALA A 83 2.51 1.19 7.22
C ALA A 83 3.92 1.11 6.61
N CYS A 84 4.04 1.11 5.28
CA CYS A 84 5.33 1.11 4.59
C CYS A 84 6.14 2.39 4.89
N ARG A 85 5.50 3.56 4.88
CA ARG A 85 6.14 4.82 5.28
C ARG A 85 6.65 4.78 6.72
N HIS A 86 5.80 4.35 7.65
CA HIS A 86 6.18 4.27 9.05
C HIS A 86 7.33 3.26 9.29
N GLY A 87 7.32 2.14 8.57
CA GLY A 87 8.42 1.18 8.56
C GLY A 87 9.72 1.83 8.08
N ALA A 88 9.69 2.54 6.96
CA ALA A 88 10.87 3.23 6.42
C ALA A 88 11.44 4.26 7.40
N GLU A 89 10.59 5.08 8.02
CA GLU A 89 10.98 6.06 9.05
C GLU A 89 11.61 5.38 10.27
N SER A 90 11.04 4.26 10.70
CA SER A 90 11.56 3.49 11.84
C SER A 90 12.95 2.92 11.57
N TYR A 91 13.18 2.39 10.36
CA TYR A 91 14.51 1.91 9.94
C TYR A 91 15.52 3.04 9.85
N GLN A 92 15.17 4.17 9.23
CA GLN A 92 16.06 5.34 9.16
C GLN A 92 16.44 5.84 10.55
N LYS A 93 15.49 5.85 11.49
CA LYS A 93 15.76 6.22 12.88
C LYS A 93 16.73 5.24 13.54
N MET A 94 16.48 3.93 13.45
CA MET A 94 17.36 2.91 14.03
C MET A 94 18.78 3.00 13.44
N ASP A 95 18.90 3.19 12.13
CA ASP A 95 20.20 3.34 11.46
C ASP A 95 20.96 4.57 11.99
N SER A 96 20.27 5.70 12.16
CA SER A 96 20.87 6.91 12.74
C SER A 96 21.33 6.75 14.19
N GLU A 97 20.57 5.99 15.00
CA GLU A 97 20.91 5.70 16.40
C GLU A 97 22.14 4.79 16.48
N ILE A 98 22.20 3.76 15.63
CA ILE A 98 23.36 2.85 15.53
C ILE A 98 24.60 3.60 15.07
N ALA A 99 24.51 4.40 14.00
CA ALA A 99 25.62 5.19 13.49
C ALA A 99 26.15 6.16 14.56
N THR A 100 25.25 6.78 15.33
CA THR A 100 25.62 7.65 16.47
C THR A 100 26.33 6.87 17.57
N ALA A 101 25.88 5.66 17.91
CA ALA A 101 26.49 4.83 18.93
C ALA A 101 27.91 4.36 18.50
N ILE A 102 28.08 3.97 17.24
CA ILE A 102 29.39 3.59 16.68
C ILE A 102 30.35 4.79 16.73
N ALA A 103 29.92 5.97 16.29
CA ALA A 103 30.76 7.18 16.34
C ALA A 103 31.20 7.55 17.76
N LYS A 104 30.35 7.33 18.77
CA LYS A 104 30.71 7.53 20.19
C LYS A 104 31.73 6.50 20.69
N TYR A 105 31.58 5.24 20.27
CA TYR A 105 32.53 4.17 20.59
C TYR A 105 33.91 4.47 19.99
N ASP A 106 33.98 4.79 18.70
CA ASP A 106 35.24 5.07 17.99
C ASP A 106 35.93 6.35 18.49
N GLY A 107 35.15 7.33 18.96
CA GLY A 107 35.66 8.57 19.56
C GLY A 107 36.19 8.44 20.99
N GLY A 108 36.19 7.23 21.58
CA GLY A 108 36.66 6.99 22.94
C GLY A 108 35.78 7.59 24.04
N ALA A 109 34.51 7.88 23.75
CA ALA A 109 33.57 8.50 24.68
C ALA A 109 32.79 7.47 25.53
N ILE A 110 33.45 6.39 25.95
CA ILE A 110 32.94 5.40 26.91
C ILE A 110 33.98 5.15 27.98
#